data_AF-A0A1X7SX00-F1
#
_entry.id   AF-A0A1X7SX00-F1
#
_cell.length_a   1.000
_cell.length_b   1.000
_cell.length_c   1.000
_cell.angle_alpha   90.00
_cell.angle_beta   90.00
_cell.angle_gamma   90.00
#
_symmetry.space_group_name_H-M   'P 1'
#
loop_
_entity.id
_entity.type
_entity.pdbx_description
1 polymer ?
#
loop_
_entity_poly.entity_id
_entity_poly.type
_entity_poly.pdbx_seq_one_letter_code
_entity_poly.pdbx_strand_id
1 'polypeptide(L)'
;MNVKKETEMLSFCLTKCISEKIWRFDKNTGELIGFTSLGDISNQLESVVNSPNDSDLPPELLSNSMMTFMVKGLFSRLEFPYVYFPSRNVTGYLLFGPFWEAIGRLERNEFHVLGSTSDGASINRRLIRLHSERRYLIHKTLNPYVTDNTRCFFFFSDPPHLLKTVRNCWASPTRNLWKDGKEISWDHLKDIYSRSRSESGLILLPRLKYEHLNLTNFSKMRVDLAANVLSESVSKALTLYGGEAAQETAHFVDIFDKFFDCLNVGNFTDGKRQKEDISKSILFWKRL
;
A
#
# COMPACT_ATOMS: atom_id res chain seq x y z
N MET A 1 -14.18 -32.74 26.60
CA MET A 1 -12.91 -32.21 26.09
C MET A 1 -13.25 -31.12 25.08
N ASN A 2 -13.42 -29.87 25.55
CA ASN A 2 -13.79 -28.73 24.71
C ASN A 2 -12.56 -28.28 23.94
N VAL A 3 -12.41 -28.73 22.70
CA VAL A 3 -11.49 -28.14 21.75
C VAL A 3 -12.05 -26.76 21.44
N LYS A 4 -11.47 -25.70 22.02
CA LYS A 4 -11.68 -24.33 21.53
C LYS A 4 -11.28 -24.35 20.06
N LYS A 5 -12.25 -24.28 19.14
CA LYS A 5 -11.96 -23.92 17.74
C LYS A 5 -11.26 -22.57 17.80
N GLU A 6 -9.98 -22.52 17.46
CA GLU A 6 -9.27 -21.27 17.26
C GLU A 6 -9.95 -20.56 16.09
N THR A 7 -10.75 -19.56 16.43
CA THR A 7 -11.45 -18.71 15.48
C THR A 7 -10.40 -17.92 14.69
N GLU A 8 -10.10 -18.35 13.47
CA GLU A 8 -9.11 -17.67 12.63
C GLU A 8 -9.65 -16.29 12.20
N MET A 9 -9.09 -15.24 12.80
CA MET A 9 -9.27 -13.88 12.31
C MET A 9 -8.38 -13.65 11.09
N LEU A 10 -9.00 -13.36 9.97
CA LEU A 10 -8.33 -13.03 8.72
C LEU A 10 -8.36 -11.52 8.47
N SER A 11 -7.23 -11.01 8.00
CA SER A 11 -7.16 -9.73 7.33
C SER A 11 -7.22 -10.00 5.84
N PHE A 12 -8.23 -9.47 5.17
CA PHE A 12 -8.24 -9.49 3.72
C PHE A 12 -7.17 -8.51 3.23
N CYS A 13 -6.29 -8.95 2.34
CA CYS A 13 -5.39 -8.06 1.62
C CYS A 13 -5.97 -7.91 0.22
N LEU A 14 -6.60 -6.77 -0.06
CA LEU A 14 -7.03 -6.44 -1.40
C LEU A 14 -5.77 -6.08 -2.19
N THR A 15 -5.30 -7.07 -2.95
CA THR A 15 -4.00 -7.04 -3.60
C THR A 15 -3.90 -5.85 -4.55
N LYS A 16 -2.74 -5.19 -4.43
CA LYS A 16 -2.02 -4.46 -5.47
C LYS A 16 -2.47 -4.82 -6.88
N CYS A 17 -2.88 -3.81 -7.64
CA CYS A 17 -3.07 -3.92 -9.07
C CYS A 17 -1.68 -4.15 -9.72
N ILE A 18 -1.26 -5.42 -9.81
CA ILE A 18 -0.06 -5.78 -10.57
C ILE A 18 -0.49 -5.87 -12.03
N SER A 19 -0.32 -4.76 -12.76
CA SER A 19 -0.10 -4.82 -14.20
C SER A 19 1.32 -5.33 -14.41
N GLU A 20 1.49 -6.64 -14.29
CA GLU A 20 2.61 -7.35 -14.88
C GLU A 20 1.99 -8.53 -15.60
N LYS A 21 2.36 -8.70 -16.87
CA LYS A 21 1.95 -9.84 -17.68
C LYS A 21 2.42 -11.11 -16.95
N ILE A 22 1.53 -11.78 -16.22
CA ILE A 22 1.88 -13.02 -15.51
C ILE A 22 1.92 -14.13 -16.57
N TRP A 23 3.12 -14.40 -17.07
CA TRP A 23 3.40 -15.54 -17.94
C TRP A 23 3.78 -16.75 -17.09
N ARG A 24 3.17 -17.92 -17.32
CA ARG A 24 3.65 -19.19 -16.76
C ARG A 24 4.52 -19.89 -17.80
N PHE A 25 5.76 -20.20 -17.41
CA PHE A 25 6.79 -20.80 -18.26
C PHE A 25 7.00 -22.27 -17.90
N ASP A 26 6.95 -23.18 -18.86
CA ASP A 26 7.37 -24.57 -18.65
C ASP A 26 8.89 -24.66 -18.74
N LYS A 27 9.54 -25.08 -17.65
CA LYS A 27 11.00 -25.24 -17.61
C LYS A 27 11.52 -26.43 -18.42
N ASN A 28 10.67 -27.38 -18.78
CA ASN A 28 11.06 -28.60 -19.49
C ASN A 28 10.83 -28.49 -21.00
N THR A 29 9.80 -27.76 -21.44
CA THR A 29 9.48 -27.58 -22.87
C THR A 29 9.91 -26.22 -23.41
N GLY A 30 10.17 -25.23 -22.55
CA GLY A 30 10.53 -23.88 -22.96
C GLY A 30 9.36 -23.08 -23.54
N GLU A 31 8.15 -23.62 -23.49
CA GLU A 31 6.94 -22.99 -24.04
C GLU A 31 6.12 -22.25 -22.98
N LEU A 32 5.36 -21.27 -23.48
CA LEU A 32 4.47 -20.42 -22.73
C LEU A 32 3.09 -21.11 -22.59
N ILE A 33 2.77 -21.67 -21.42
CA ILE A 33 1.61 -22.57 -21.26
C ILE A 33 0.25 -21.85 -21.16
N GLY A 34 0.22 -20.51 -21.04
CA GLY A 34 -1.06 -19.78 -20.88
C GLY A 34 -1.73 -19.98 -19.50
N PHE A 35 -3.02 -19.63 -19.40
CA PHE A 35 -3.79 -19.48 -18.15
C PHE A 35 -4.38 -20.81 -17.63
N THR A 36 -4.44 -20.99 -16.31
CA THR A 36 -5.08 -22.16 -15.66
C THR A 36 -6.60 -22.05 -15.63
N SER A 37 -7.29 -23.13 -16.05
CA SER A 37 -8.75 -23.26 -16.21
C SER A 37 -9.55 -22.94 -14.94
N LEU A 38 -10.54 -22.06 -15.07
CA LEU A 38 -11.62 -21.83 -14.11
C LEU A 38 -12.97 -21.86 -14.83
N GLY A 39 -13.62 -23.03 -14.85
CA GLY A 39 -15.07 -23.19 -15.12
C GLY A 39 -15.61 -22.45 -16.34
N ASP A 40 -16.88 -22.05 -16.34
CA ASP A 40 -17.64 -21.60 -17.53
C ASP A 40 -17.01 -20.45 -18.38
N ILE A 41 -16.04 -19.72 -17.84
CA ILE A 41 -15.25 -18.70 -18.56
C ILE A 41 -14.18 -19.37 -19.46
N SER A 42 -13.70 -20.56 -19.09
CA SER A 42 -12.76 -21.40 -19.83
C SER A 42 -13.28 -21.72 -21.23
N ASN A 43 -14.57 -21.94 -21.43
CA ASN A 43 -15.13 -22.24 -22.75
C ASN A 43 -15.07 -21.03 -23.70
N GLN A 44 -15.28 -19.82 -23.18
CA GLN A 44 -15.11 -18.59 -23.96
C GLN A 44 -13.63 -18.33 -24.25
N LEU A 45 -12.75 -18.59 -23.28
CA LEU A 45 -11.30 -18.46 -23.45
C LEU A 45 -10.71 -19.54 -24.37
N GLU A 46 -11.20 -20.77 -24.36
CA GLU A 46 -10.78 -21.86 -25.24
C GLU A 46 -11.16 -21.57 -26.69
N SER A 47 -12.32 -20.94 -26.92
CA SER A 47 -12.67 -20.46 -28.28
C SER A 47 -11.72 -19.37 -28.79
N VAL A 48 -11.11 -18.61 -27.89
CA VAL A 48 -10.14 -17.54 -28.18
C VAL A 48 -8.73 -18.10 -28.37
N VAL A 49 -8.33 -19.09 -27.55
CA VAL A 49 -7.02 -19.76 -27.63
C VAL A 49 -6.90 -20.66 -28.85
N ASN A 50 -8.00 -21.26 -29.31
CA ASN A 50 -8.02 -22.12 -30.51
C ASN A 50 -8.12 -21.32 -31.83
N SER A 51 -8.08 -19.99 -31.79
CA SER A 51 -8.07 -19.16 -33.01
C SER A 51 -6.66 -19.16 -33.62
N PRO A 52 -6.47 -19.40 -34.93
CA PRO A 52 -5.15 -19.73 -35.50
C PRO A 52 -4.13 -18.58 -35.49
N ASN A 53 -4.56 -17.33 -35.25
CA ASN A 53 -3.72 -16.14 -35.35
C ASN A 53 -3.94 -15.19 -34.16
N ASP A 54 -2.90 -15.02 -33.34
CA ASP A 54 -2.84 -14.05 -32.23
C ASP A 54 -2.98 -12.58 -32.72
N SER A 55 -2.76 -12.34 -34.02
CA SER A 55 -2.82 -11.02 -34.67
C SER A 55 -4.23 -10.55 -35.07
N ASP A 56 -5.23 -11.43 -35.04
CA ASP A 56 -6.59 -11.12 -35.53
C ASP A 56 -7.59 -10.85 -34.38
N LEU A 57 -7.15 -10.90 -33.12
CA LEU A 57 -8.00 -10.52 -31.99
C LEU A 57 -8.08 -8.99 -31.92
N PRO A 58 -9.28 -8.39 -31.98
CA PRO A 58 -9.41 -6.95 -31.80
C PRO A 58 -8.77 -6.58 -30.47
N PRO A 59 -7.91 -5.54 -30.42
CA PRO A 59 -7.17 -5.15 -29.22
C PRO A 59 -8.08 -4.95 -28.01
N GLU A 60 -9.37 -4.71 -28.23
CA GLU A 60 -10.45 -4.52 -27.27
C GLU A 60 -10.74 -5.74 -26.38
N LEU A 61 -10.45 -6.96 -26.84
CA LEU A 61 -10.66 -8.20 -26.08
C LEU A 61 -9.52 -8.54 -25.10
N LEU A 62 -8.38 -7.86 -25.21
CA LEU A 62 -7.22 -8.13 -24.37
C LEU A 62 -7.34 -7.40 -23.03
N SER A 63 -7.21 -8.14 -21.93
CA SER A 63 -7.09 -7.57 -20.58
C SER A 63 -5.74 -6.85 -20.41
N ASN A 64 -5.74 -5.73 -19.69
CA ASN A 64 -4.52 -4.94 -19.44
C ASN A 64 -4.00 -5.05 -18.00
N SER A 65 -4.79 -5.68 -17.13
CA SER A 65 -4.49 -5.83 -15.72
C SER A 65 -5.17 -7.09 -15.16
N MET A 66 -4.52 -7.73 -14.19
CA MET A 66 -5.08 -8.83 -13.42
C MET A 66 -5.42 -8.31 -12.02
N MET A 67 -6.70 -8.30 -11.68
CA MET A 67 -7.15 -7.94 -10.35
C MET A 67 -7.10 -9.17 -9.45
N THR A 68 -6.53 -9.04 -8.25
CA THR A 68 -6.38 -10.17 -7.34
C THR A 68 -6.90 -9.82 -5.95
N PHE A 69 -7.66 -10.73 -5.34
CA PHE A 69 -8.00 -10.70 -3.92
C PHE A 69 -7.15 -11.75 -3.21
N MET A 70 -6.41 -11.31 -2.20
CA MET A 70 -5.53 -12.17 -1.41
C MET A 70 -6.04 -12.25 0.03
N VAL A 71 -6.01 -13.44 0.58
CA VAL A 71 -6.39 -13.67 1.97
C VAL A 71 -5.13 -13.81 2.79
N LYS A 72 -5.07 -13.11 3.93
CA LYS A 72 -3.95 -13.17 4.86
C LYS A 72 -4.42 -13.36 6.30
N GLY A 73 -3.88 -14.35 6.98
CA GLY A 73 -4.06 -14.54 8.42
C GLY A 73 -3.47 -13.38 9.20
N LEU A 74 -4.21 -12.87 10.20
CA LEU A 74 -3.67 -11.89 11.14
C LEU A 74 -2.74 -12.54 12.16
N PHE A 75 -3.14 -13.72 12.63
CA PHE A 75 -2.43 -14.46 13.67
C PHE A 75 -1.91 -15.82 13.17
N SER A 76 -2.11 -16.12 11.90
CA SER A 76 -1.63 -17.34 11.24
C SER A 76 -0.76 -17.00 10.04
N ARG A 77 0.04 -17.97 9.57
CA ARG A 77 0.86 -17.85 8.36
C ARG A 77 0.05 -18.13 7.08
N LEU A 78 -1.28 -18.15 7.18
CA LEU A 78 -2.16 -18.42 6.06
C LEU A 78 -2.10 -17.26 5.08
N GLU A 79 -1.62 -17.50 3.86
CA GLU A 79 -1.60 -16.51 2.80
C GLU A 79 -1.87 -17.21 1.47
N PHE A 80 -2.91 -16.80 0.76
CA PHE A 80 -3.22 -17.37 -0.54
C PHE A 80 -4.01 -16.40 -1.43
N PRO A 81 -3.80 -16.43 -2.75
CA PRO A 81 -4.69 -15.75 -3.69
C PRO A 81 -6.05 -16.44 -3.67
N TYR A 82 -7.12 -15.70 -3.41
CA TYR A 82 -8.47 -16.23 -3.34
C TYR A 82 -9.23 -16.09 -4.66
N VAL A 83 -9.14 -14.92 -5.30
CA VAL A 83 -9.75 -14.71 -6.63
C VAL A 83 -8.87 -13.85 -7.50
N TYR A 84 -8.83 -14.17 -8.79
CA TYR A 84 -8.17 -13.41 -9.83
C TYR A 84 -9.16 -13.10 -10.97
N PHE A 85 -9.18 -11.86 -11.43
CA PHE A 85 -10.05 -11.39 -12.51
C PHE A 85 -9.21 -10.69 -13.58
N PRO A 86 -9.07 -11.27 -14.79
CA PRO A 86 -8.49 -10.54 -15.90
C PRO A 86 -9.42 -9.40 -16.27
N SER A 87 -8.86 -8.21 -16.46
CA SER A 87 -9.69 -7.03 -16.54
C SER A 87 -9.13 -5.93 -17.44
N ARG A 88 -10.04 -5.16 -18.02
CA ARG A 88 -9.75 -3.99 -18.84
C ARG A 88 -10.65 -2.85 -18.37
N ASN A 89 -10.06 -1.70 -18.06
CA ASN A 89 -10.78 -0.49 -17.64
C ASN A 89 -11.78 -0.71 -16.47
N VAL A 90 -11.37 -1.47 -15.45
CA VAL A 90 -12.25 -1.72 -14.30
C VAL A 90 -12.55 -0.44 -13.55
N THR A 91 -13.83 -0.22 -13.31
CA THR A 91 -14.30 0.83 -12.40
C THR A 91 -14.60 0.22 -11.03
N GLY A 92 -14.44 1.00 -9.96
CA GLY A 92 -14.69 0.51 -8.59
C GLY A 92 -16.11 -0.03 -8.35
N TYR A 93 -17.06 0.29 -9.23
CA TYR A 93 -18.42 -0.26 -9.22
C TYR A 93 -18.47 -1.75 -9.50
N LEU A 94 -17.69 -2.20 -10.50
CA LEU A 94 -17.63 -3.60 -10.88
C LEU A 94 -16.97 -4.46 -9.81
N LEU A 95 -16.17 -3.85 -8.92
CA LEU A 95 -15.51 -4.55 -7.82
C LEU A 95 -16.37 -4.69 -6.58
N PHE A 96 -17.39 -3.84 -6.41
CA PHE A 96 -18.18 -3.82 -5.17
C PHE A 96 -18.89 -5.16 -4.93
N GLY A 97 -19.51 -5.73 -5.98
CA GLY A 97 -20.18 -7.03 -5.90
C GLY A 97 -19.21 -8.18 -5.61
N PRO A 98 -18.18 -8.42 -6.44
CA PRO A 98 -17.17 -9.45 -6.21
C PRO A 98 -16.45 -9.33 -4.87
N PHE A 99 -16.19 -8.10 -4.41
CA PHE A 99 -15.57 -7.84 -3.11
C PHE A 99 -16.41 -8.37 -1.95
N TRP A 100 -17.70 -8.02 -1.92
CA TRP A 100 -18.60 -8.48 -0.88
C TRP A 100 -18.93 -9.97 -1.01
N GLU A 101 -19.11 -10.48 -2.22
CA GLU A 101 -19.31 -11.92 -2.45
C GLU A 101 -18.11 -12.74 -1.94
N ALA A 102 -16.88 -12.25 -2.16
CA ALA A 102 -15.69 -12.90 -1.65
C ALA A 102 -15.67 -12.96 -0.11
N ILE A 103 -16.00 -11.83 0.55
CA ILE A 103 -16.11 -11.76 2.01
C ILE A 103 -17.22 -12.67 2.53
N GLY A 104 -18.39 -12.66 1.90
CA GLY A 104 -19.52 -13.49 2.31
C GLY A 104 -19.23 -14.98 2.21
N ARG A 105 -18.49 -15.42 1.19
CA ARG A 105 -18.02 -16.81 1.09
C ARG A 105 -17.02 -17.17 2.17
N LEU A 106 -16.09 -16.28 2.51
CA LEU A 106 -15.19 -16.52 3.63
C LEU A 106 -15.95 -16.64 4.94
N GLU A 107 -16.83 -15.69 5.26
CA GLU A 107 -17.60 -15.71 6.51
C GLU A 107 -18.42 -17.00 6.68
N ARG A 108 -18.96 -17.56 5.59
CA ARG A 108 -19.66 -18.87 5.60
C ARG A 108 -18.74 -20.05 5.92
N ASN A 109 -17.45 -19.94 5.66
CA ASN A 109 -16.43 -20.95 5.96
C ASN A 109 -15.76 -20.70 7.33
N GLU A 110 -16.43 -19.99 8.25
CA GLU A 110 -15.91 -19.63 9.59
C GLU A 110 -14.65 -18.73 9.56
N PHE A 111 -14.37 -18.11 8.41
CA PHE A 111 -13.27 -17.17 8.24
C PHE A 111 -13.74 -15.75 8.55
N HIS A 112 -13.34 -15.24 9.71
CA HIS A 112 -13.77 -13.92 10.16
C HIS A 112 -12.91 -12.81 9.59
N VAL A 113 -13.45 -12.11 8.59
CA VAL A 113 -12.77 -11.03 7.90
C VAL A 113 -12.92 -9.72 8.67
N LEU A 114 -11.81 -9.13 9.10
CA LEU A 114 -11.81 -7.85 9.84
C LEU A 114 -11.72 -6.61 8.95
N GLY A 115 -11.11 -6.73 7.78
CA GLY A 115 -10.88 -5.57 6.94
C GLY A 115 -10.12 -5.89 5.67
N SER A 116 -9.96 -4.87 4.84
CA SER A 116 -9.19 -4.92 3.60
C SER A 116 -8.05 -3.91 3.61
N THR A 117 -6.85 -4.32 3.20
CA THR A 117 -5.76 -3.39 2.86
C THR A 117 -5.73 -3.17 1.35
N SER A 118 -5.56 -1.94 0.87
CA SER A 118 -5.43 -1.63 -0.56
C SER A 118 -4.48 -0.46 -0.81
N ASP A 119 -3.96 -0.34 -2.04
CA ASP A 119 -3.19 0.84 -2.44
C ASP A 119 -4.08 2.07 -2.67
N GLY A 120 -3.43 3.21 -2.92
CA GLY A 120 -4.12 4.45 -3.26
C GLY A 120 -4.58 4.55 -4.71
N ALA A 121 -4.87 3.46 -5.43
CA ALA A 121 -5.40 3.57 -6.79
C ALA A 121 -6.80 4.22 -6.80
N SER A 122 -7.14 4.89 -7.91
CA SER A 122 -8.46 5.54 -8.08
C SER A 122 -9.62 4.56 -7.96
N ILE A 123 -9.42 3.33 -8.45
CA ILE A 123 -10.38 2.23 -8.41
C ILE A 123 -10.66 1.82 -6.95
N ASN A 124 -9.61 1.62 -6.14
CA ASN A 124 -9.72 1.23 -4.73
C ASN A 124 -10.38 2.34 -3.88
N ARG A 125 -9.99 3.60 -4.09
CA ARG A 125 -10.68 4.74 -3.46
C ARG A 125 -12.15 4.81 -3.86
N ARG A 126 -12.49 4.52 -5.12
CA ARG A 126 -13.88 4.50 -5.59
C ARG A 126 -14.66 3.43 -4.87
N LEU A 127 -14.13 2.20 -4.77
CA LEU A 127 -14.72 1.09 -4.01
C LEU A 127 -15.04 1.51 -2.57
N ILE A 128 -14.08 2.11 -1.85
CA ILE A 128 -14.29 2.56 -0.46
C ILE A 128 -15.40 3.62 -0.40
N ARG A 129 -15.38 4.62 -1.29
CA ARG A 129 -16.43 5.66 -1.35
C ARG A 129 -17.82 5.11 -1.64
N LEU A 130 -17.94 3.90 -2.21
CA LEU A 130 -19.25 3.31 -2.46
C LEU A 130 -19.99 2.96 -1.17
N HIS A 131 -19.27 2.79 -0.06
CA HIS A 131 -19.81 2.47 1.26
C HIS A 131 -20.33 3.69 2.04
N SER A 132 -20.18 4.89 1.49
CA SER A 132 -20.71 6.13 2.06
C SER A 132 -21.78 6.70 1.14
N GLU A 133 -22.95 7.05 1.69
CA GLU A 133 -24.01 7.74 0.95
C GLU A 133 -23.50 9.03 0.31
N ARG A 134 -22.68 9.78 1.05
CA ARG A 134 -22.05 11.04 0.61
C ARG A 134 -20.79 10.83 -0.24
N ARG A 135 -20.44 9.58 -0.57
CA ARG A 135 -19.23 9.21 -1.32
C ARG A 135 -17.92 9.73 -0.71
N TYR A 136 -17.87 9.90 0.61
CA TYR A 136 -16.64 10.23 1.33
C TYR A 136 -15.75 9.00 1.50
N LEU A 137 -14.45 9.24 1.70
CA LEU A 137 -13.53 8.17 2.07
C LEU A 137 -13.77 7.83 3.54
N ILE A 138 -14.14 6.59 3.82
CA ILE A 138 -14.42 6.09 5.16
C ILE A 138 -13.38 5.06 5.58
N HIS A 139 -13.14 4.93 6.89
CA HIS A 139 -12.19 3.96 7.44
C HIS A 139 -12.85 2.65 7.89
N LYS A 140 -14.18 2.61 7.99
CA LYS A 140 -14.93 1.43 8.40
C LYS A 140 -16.35 1.41 7.83
N THR A 141 -16.93 0.22 7.77
CA THR A 141 -18.33 -0.04 7.42
C THR A 141 -18.85 -1.25 8.20
N LEU A 142 -20.14 -1.57 8.10
CA LEU A 142 -20.69 -2.81 8.66
C LEU A 142 -20.47 -3.95 7.67
N ASN A 143 -20.13 -5.15 8.17
CA ASN A 143 -20.07 -6.34 7.34
C ASN A 143 -21.49 -6.91 7.17
N PRO A 144 -22.09 -6.88 5.96
CA PRO A 144 -23.48 -7.29 5.73
C PRO A 144 -23.70 -8.81 5.86
N TYR A 145 -22.63 -9.61 5.92
CA TYR A 145 -22.71 -11.07 6.06
C TYR A 145 -22.65 -11.54 7.51
N VAL A 146 -22.56 -10.62 8.47
CA VAL A 146 -22.49 -10.94 9.90
C VAL A 146 -23.87 -10.72 10.50
N THR A 147 -24.48 -11.81 10.96
CA THR A 147 -25.90 -11.85 11.39
C THR A 147 -26.21 -10.96 12.58
N ASP A 148 -25.21 -10.62 13.39
CA ASP A 148 -25.38 -9.82 14.61
C ASP A 148 -25.13 -8.31 14.39
N ASN A 149 -24.70 -7.89 13.19
CA ASN A 149 -24.32 -6.50 12.86
C ASN A 149 -23.34 -5.86 13.88
N THR A 150 -22.64 -6.65 14.69
CA THR A 150 -21.75 -6.11 15.74
C THR A 150 -20.35 -5.82 15.22
N ARG A 151 -19.93 -6.52 14.16
CA ARG A 151 -18.56 -6.47 13.66
C ARG A 151 -18.38 -5.47 12.53
N CYS A 152 -17.60 -4.44 12.80
CA CYS A 152 -17.16 -3.50 11.78
C CYS A 152 -16.11 -4.15 10.86
N PHE A 153 -16.19 -3.81 9.59
CA PHE A 153 -15.18 -4.06 8.57
C PHE A 153 -14.33 -2.81 8.37
N PHE A 154 -13.00 -2.95 8.41
CA PHE A 154 -12.07 -1.81 8.34
C PHE A 154 -11.37 -1.69 6.98
N PHE A 155 -11.18 -0.46 6.51
CA PHE A 155 -10.41 -0.17 5.30
C PHE A 155 -9.04 0.38 5.68
N PHE A 156 -7.99 -0.34 5.31
CA PHE A 156 -6.60 0.04 5.52
C PHE A 156 -5.96 0.45 4.20
N SER A 157 -5.11 1.47 4.26
CA SER A 157 -4.23 1.84 3.15
C SER A 157 -2.89 1.17 3.34
N ASP A 158 -2.25 0.75 2.25
CA ASP A 158 -0.90 0.17 2.29
C ASP A 158 0.15 1.21 2.75
N PRO A 159 0.79 1.04 3.93
CA PRO A 159 1.72 2.04 4.47
C PRO A 159 2.95 2.29 3.59
N PRO A 160 3.64 1.28 3.02
CA PRO A 160 4.72 1.49 2.04
C PRO A 160 4.31 2.33 0.83
N HIS A 161 3.11 2.12 0.28
CA HIS A 161 2.58 2.94 -0.80
C HIS A 161 2.26 4.38 -0.35
N LEU A 162 1.75 4.58 0.86
CA LEU A 162 1.55 5.92 1.42
C LEU A 162 2.87 6.68 1.54
N LEU A 163 3.93 6.05 2.07
CA LEU A 163 5.24 6.67 2.24
C LEU A 163 5.82 7.14 0.90
N LYS A 164 5.73 6.30 -0.13
CA LYS A 164 6.13 6.67 -1.50
C LYS A 164 5.33 7.85 -2.04
N THR A 165 4.03 7.87 -1.78
CA THR A 165 3.13 8.94 -2.24
C THR A 165 3.49 10.26 -1.57
N VAL A 166 3.71 10.24 -0.26
CA VAL A 166 4.13 11.42 0.53
C VAL A 166 5.43 11.99 -0.03
N ARG A 167 6.48 11.17 -0.19
CA ARG A 167 7.75 11.60 -0.80
C ARG A 167 7.54 12.15 -2.21
N ASN A 168 6.78 11.46 -3.07
CA ASN A 168 6.58 11.89 -4.45
C ASN A 168 5.81 13.23 -4.53
N CYS A 169 4.86 13.45 -3.62
CA CYS A 169 4.15 14.71 -3.51
C CYS A 169 5.05 15.82 -2.98
N TRP A 170 5.88 15.53 -1.99
CA TRP A 170 6.82 16.49 -1.41
C TRP A 170 7.90 16.92 -2.42
N ALA A 171 8.42 15.99 -3.22
CA ALA A 171 9.40 16.27 -4.27
C ALA A 171 8.81 16.93 -5.54
N SER A 172 7.49 17.14 -5.60
CA SER A 172 6.82 17.65 -6.79
C SER A 172 6.94 19.17 -6.87
N PRO A 173 7.40 19.74 -8.00
CA PRO A 173 7.55 21.20 -8.12
C PRO A 173 6.21 21.94 -8.22
N THR A 174 5.10 21.22 -8.41
CA THR A 174 3.76 21.81 -8.54
C THR A 174 2.95 21.76 -7.25
N ARG A 175 3.51 21.17 -6.18
CA ARG A 175 2.83 20.97 -4.91
C ARG A 175 3.63 21.61 -3.80
N ASN A 176 3.02 22.58 -3.14
CA ASN A 176 3.63 23.23 -1.99
C ASN A 176 2.96 22.72 -0.71
N LEU A 177 3.76 22.28 0.24
CA LEU A 177 3.30 21.82 1.55
C LEU A 177 3.54 22.94 2.57
N TRP A 178 2.50 23.28 3.32
CA TRP A 178 2.54 24.36 4.31
C TRP A 178 1.89 23.89 5.59
N LYS A 179 2.46 24.29 6.72
CA LYS A 179 1.89 24.07 8.04
C LYS A 179 2.12 25.31 8.90
N ASP A 180 1.05 25.83 9.50
CA ASP A 180 1.10 26.97 10.42
C ASP A 180 1.88 28.19 9.87
N GLY A 181 1.71 28.46 8.56
CA GLY A 181 2.38 29.57 7.87
C GLY A 181 3.85 29.34 7.51
N LYS A 182 4.41 28.17 7.83
CA LYS A 182 5.78 27.77 7.48
C LYS A 182 5.79 26.74 6.36
N GLU A 183 6.79 26.82 5.50
CA GLU A 183 6.92 25.98 4.31
C GLU A 183 7.61 24.64 4.63
N ILE A 184 7.07 23.55 4.08
CA ILE A 184 7.69 22.23 4.07
C ILE A 184 8.28 22.01 2.67
N SER A 185 9.51 22.46 2.48
CA SER A 185 10.16 22.51 1.16
C SER A 185 11.08 21.31 0.91
N TRP A 186 11.05 20.80 -0.31
CA TRP A 186 12.01 19.80 -0.79
C TRP A 186 13.43 20.38 -0.95
N ASP A 187 13.54 21.71 -1.08
CA ASP A 187 14.84 22.37 -1.21
C ASP A 187 15.62 22.36 0.11
N HIS A 188 14.93 22.40 1.26
CA HIS A 188 15.58 22.18 2.57
C HIS A 188 16.32 20.82 2.60
N LEU A 189 15.77 19.78 1.97
CA LEU A 189 16.42 18.47 1.87
C LEU A 189 17.63 18.51 0.93
N LYS A 190 17.54 19.23 -0.20
CA LYS A 190 18.68 19.41 -1.12
C LYS A 190 19.83 20.16 -0.47
N ASP A 191 19.53 21.19 0.30
CA ASP A 191 20.53 22.01 1.00
C ASP A 191 21.28 21.19 2.04
N ILE A 192 20.59 20.33 2.78
CA ILE A 192 21.27 19.46 3.75
C ILE A 192 22.05 18.35 3.08
N TYR A 193 21.54 17.81 1.97
CA TYR A 193 22.30 16.86 1.18
C TYR A 193 23.60 17.48 0.63
N SER A 194 23.54 18.72 0.10
CA SER A 194 24.73 19.40 -0.43
C SER A 194 25.73 19.68 0.69
N ARG A 195 25.29 20.16 1.85
CA ARG A 195 26.13 20.35 3.04
C ARG A 195 26.78 19.06 3.51
N SER A 196 26.00 17.98 3.58
CA SER A 196 26.51 16.64 3.94
C SER A 196 27.59 16.13 2.98
N ARG A 197 27.69 16.67 1.76
CA ARG A 197 28.67 16.27 0.75
C ARG A 197 29.83 17.26 0.60
N SER A 198 29.67 18.51 1.03
CA SER A 198 30.71 19.54 0.95
C SER A 198 31.73 19.45 2.08
N GLU A 199 31.36 18.89 3.23
CA GLU A 199 32.29 18.75 4.35
C GLU A 199 33.36 17.68 4.07
N SER A 200 34.63 18.08 4.18
CA SER A 200 35.78 17.17 4.08
C SER A 200 35.92 16.39 5.39
N GLY A 201 35.20 15.27 5.53
CA GLY A 201 35.21 14.46 6.74
C GLY A 201 34.12 13.39 6.76
N LEU A 202 33.56 13.15 7.96
CA LEU A 202 32.45 12.22 8.15
C LEU A 202 31.19 12.74 7.46
N ILE A 203 30.59 11.91 6.59
CA ILE A 203 29.35 12.26 5.89
C ILE A 203 28.19 12.24 6.89
N LEU A 204 27.50 13.37 7.05
CA LEU A 204 26.35 13.52 7.95
C LEU A 204 25.21 12.52 7.66
N LEU A 205 24.86 12.35 6.38
CA LEU A 205 23.77 11.48 5.92
C LEU A 205 24.29 10.40 4.96
N PRO A 206 24.99 9.36 5.44
CA PRO A 206 25.65 8.38 4.56
C PRO A 206 24.65 7.53 3.75
N ARG A 207 23.42 7.36 4.27
CA ARG A 207 22.33 6.63 3.59
C ARG A 207 21.67 7.45 2.48
N LEU A 208 21.73 8.78 2.58
CA LEU A 208 21.13 9.66 1.58
C LEU A 208 22.08 9.80 0.39
N LYS A 209 21.63 9.31 -0.76
CA LYS A 209 22.36 9.32 -2.04
C LYS A 209 21.65 10.18 -3.07
N TYR A 210 22.34 10.55 -4.13
CA TYR A 210 21.78 11.33 -5.25
C TYR A 210 20.41 10.81 -5.76
N GLU A 211 20.25 9.48 -5.87
CA GLU A 211 18.99 8.82 -6.29
C GLU A 211 17.77 9.12 -5.40
N HIS A 212 17.98 9.57 -4.16
CA HIS A 212 16.91 9.93 -3.23
C HIS A 212 16.35 11.33 -3.53
N LEU A 213 17.18 12.22 -4.09
CA LEU A 213 16.81 13.60 -4.40
C LEU A 213 16.35 13.75 -5.85
N ASN A 214 17.08 13.12 -6.77
CA ASN A 214 16.74 13.13 -8.20
C ASN A 214 15.86 11.93 -8.55
N LEU A 215 14.54 12.12 -8.46
CA LEU A 215 13.57 11.05 -8.62
C LEU A 215 13.27 10.71 -10.09
N THR A 216 13.79 9.58 -10.56
CA THR A 216 13.40 8.94 -11.82
C THR A 216 12.11 8.12 -11.66
N ASN A 217 11.51 7.65 -12.75
CA ASN A 217 10.32 6.79 -12.69
C ASN A 217 10.56 5.51 -11.88
N PHE A 218 11.77 4.93 -11.95
CA PHE A 218 12.14 3.76 -11.17
C PHE A 218 12.32 4.09 -9.68
N SER A 219 13.00 5.18 -9.34
CA SER A 219 13.22 5.55 -7.93
C SER A 219 11.93 5.99 -7.23
N LYS A 220 10.96 6.55 -7.97
CA LYS A 220 9.60 6.83 -7.45
C LYS A 220 8.86 5.57 -6.97
N MET A 221 9.18 4.38 -7.48
CA MET A 221 8.53 3.13 -7.07
C MET A 221 9.21 2.46 -5.88
N ARG A 222 10.45 2.84 -5.57
CA ARG A 222 11.26 2.27 -4.49
C ARG A 222 10.84 2.80 -3.12
N VAL A 223 10.45 1.88 -2.24
CA VAL A 223 10.02 2.17 -0.85
C VAL A 223 11.23 2.45 0.04
N ASP A 224 12.32 1.72 -0.14
CA ASP A 224 13.56 1.88 0.61
C ASP A 224 14.15 3.30 0.45
N LEU A 225 14.10 3.86 -0.76
CA LEU A 225 14.47 5.26 -0.99
C LEU A 225 13.53 6.24 -0.27
N ALA A 226 12.23 5.96 -0.23
CA ALA A 226 11.27 6.80 0.48
C ALA A 226 11.51 6.77 2.00
N ALA A 227 11.76 5.58 2.56
CA ALA A 227 12.05 5.39 3.97
C ALA A 227 13.35 6.09 4.38
N ASN A 228 14.40 6.02 3.57
CA ASN A 228 15.64 6.74 3.86
C ASN A 228 15.46 8.27 3.85
N VAL A 229 14.65 8.81 2.94
CA VAL A 229 14.33 10.25 2.89
C VAL A 229 13.51 10.68 4.11
N LEU A 230 12.49 9.90 4.44
CA LEU A 230 11.59 10.16 5.55
C LEU A 230 12.07 9.42 6.81
N SER A 231 13.33 9.64 7.20
CA SER A 231 13.96 8.96 8.33
C SER A 231 14.29 9.90 9.50
N GLU A 232 14.34 9.34 10.71
CA GLU A 232 14.76 10.07 11.91
C GLU A 232 16.11 10.78 11.74
N SER A 233 17.08 10.16 11.05
CA SER A 233 18.40 10.75 10.79
C SER A 233 18.31 12.03 9.94
N VAL A 234 17.43 12.04 8.94
CA VAL A 234 17.19 13.22 8.09
C VAL A 234 16.48 14.31 8.88
N SER A 235 15.50 13.96 9.72
CA SER A 235 14.85 14.92 10.62
C SER A 235 15.85 15.60 11.56
N LYS A 236 16.70 14.82 12.24
CA LYS A 236 17.75 15.35 13.13
C LYS A 236 18.71 16.28 12.39
N ALA A 237 19.12 15.92 11.16
CA ALA A 237 19.97 16.79 10.34
C ALA A 237 19.26 18.10 9.98
N LEU A 238 17.97 18.06 9.64
CA LEU A 238 17.15 19.26 9.40
C LEU A 238 17.05 20.15 10.63
N THR A 239 16.85 19.58 11.82
CA THR A 239 16.79 20.33 13.07
C THR A 239 18.12 21.00 13.40
N LEU A 240 19.25 20.31 13.20
CA LEU A 240 20.57 20.81 13.60
C LEU A 240 21.16 21.81 12.60
N TYR A 241 20.99 21.58 11.29
CA TYR A 241 21.69 22.34 10.25
C TYR A 241 20.76 23.17 9.35
N GLY A 242 19.46 22.90 9.36
CA GLY A 242 18.49 23.57 8.47
C GLY A 242 18.02 24.95 8.94
N GLY A 243 18.33 25.35 10.18
CA GLY A 243 17.90 26.63 10.75
C GLY A 243 16.39 26.69 11.02
N GLU A 244 15.87 27.91 11.26
CA GLU A 244 14.46 28.12 11.64
C GLU A 244 13.49 27.77 10.50
N ALA A 245 13.86 28.06 9.26
CA ALA A 245 13.03 27.78 8.07
C ALA A 245 12.76 26.28 7.87
N ALA A 246 13.71 25.41 8.22
CA ALA A 246 13.59 23.97 8.04
C ALA A 246 12.90 23.25 9.22
N GLN A 247 12.52 23.95 10.30
CA GLN A 247 11.96 23.30 11.50
C GLN A 247 10.69 22.50 11.21
N GLU A 248 9.74 23.04 10.44
CA GLU A 248 8.53 22.27 10.08
C GLU A 248 8.83 21.13 9.14
N THR A 249 9.86 21.26 8.30
CA THR A 249 10.31 20.16 7.43
C THR A 249 10.90 19.03 8.28
N ALA A 250 11.70 19.35 9.30
CA ALA A 250 12.23 18.37 10.25
C ALA A 250 11.10 17.64 10.99
N HIS A 251 10.12 18.39 11.48
CA HIS A 251 8.98 17.83 12.20
C HIS A 251 8.08 16.99 11.28
N PHE A 252 7.88 17.41 10.03
CA PHE A 252 7.18 16.62 9.01
C PHE A 252 7.87 15.27 8.77
N VAL A 253 9.20 15.27 8.61
CA VAL A 253 9.97 14.03 8.40
C VAL A 253 9.85 13.11 9.63
N ASP A 254 9.96 13.64 10.85
CA ASP A 254 9.83 12.89 12.11
C ASP A 254 8.44 12.24 12.26
N ILE A 255 7.38 12.96 11.91
CA ILE A 255 6.01 12.41 11.95
C ILE A 255 5.88 11.21 11.02
N PHE A 256 6.41 11.30 9.79
CA PHE A 256 6.28 10.22 8.82
C PHE A 256 7.16 9.01 9.15
N ASP A 257 8.34 9.22 9.71
CA ASP A 257 9.20 8.16 10.25
C ASP A 257 8.46 7.37 11.34
N LYS A 258 7.98 8.08 12.38
CA LYS A 258 7.20 7.47 13.48
C LYS A 258 5.93 6.79 12.99
N PHE A 259 5.20 7.40 12.07
CA PHE A 259 3.99 6.82 11.47
C PHE A 259 4.30 5.51 10.75
N PHE A 260 5.36 5.48 9.94
CA PHE A 260 5.74 4.28 9.20
C PHE A 260 6.21 3.16 10.14
N ASP A 261 7.01 3.51 11.14
CA ASP A 261 7.48 2.59 12.17
C ASP A 261 6.31 1.95 12.93
N CYS A 262 5.32 2.74 13.35
CA CYS A 262 4.10 2.22 14.00
C CYS A 262 3.38 1.14 13.19
N LEU A 263 3.36 1.28 11.87
CA LEU A 263 2.60 0.43 10.97
C LEU A 263 3.43 -0.74 10.41
N ASN A 264 4.75 -0.73 10.60
CA ASN A 264 5.69 -1.71 10.07
C ASN A 264 6.38 -2.52 11.17
N VAL A 265 5.70 -2.73 12.31
CA VAL A 265 6.19 -3.54 13.42
C VAL A 265 6.11 -5.03 13.07
N GLY A 266 7.26 -5.70 12.96
CA GLY A 266 7.34 -7.13 12.62
C GLY A 266 7.20 -8.08 13.82
N ASN A 267 7.48 -7.61 15.05
CA ASN A 267 7.35 -8.42 16.26
C ASN A 267 7.09 -7.55 17.50
N PHE A 268 6.62 -8.17 18.60
CA PHE A 268 6.28 -7.47 19.84
C PHE A 268 7.49 -6.78 20.51
N THR A 269 8.70 -7.30 20.31
CA THR A 269 9.94 -6.72 20.87
C THR A 269 10.34 -5.42 20.16
N ASP A 270 10.17 -5.36 18.84
CA ASP A 270 10.42 -4.18 18.01
C ASP A 270 9.38 -3.11 18.30
N GLY A 271 8.12 -3.51 18.49
CA GLY A 271 7.04 -2.58 18.85
C GLY A 271 7.18 -1.95 20.23
N LYS A 272 7.82 -2.62 21.21
CA LYS A 272 8.09 -2.02 22.54
C LYS A 272 9.13 -0.91 22.47
N ARG A 273 10.20 -1.08 21.67
CA ARG A 273 11.23 -0.04 21.46
C ARG A 273 10.63 1.20 20.81
N GLN A 274 9.77 1.03 19.81
CA GLN A 274 9.14 2.17 19.12
C GLN A 274 8.05 2.86 19.97
N LYS A 275 7.26 2.11 20.77
CA LYS A 275 6.22 2.69 21.64
C LYS A 275 6.76 3.62 22.73
N GLU A 276 7.95 3.37 23.26
CA GLU A 276 8.56 4.23 24.28
C GLU A 276 8.87 5.64 23.74
N ASP A 277 9.33 5.76 22.49
CA ASP A 277 9.54 7.05 21.83
C ASP A 277 8.24 7.76 21.41
N ILE A 278 7.22 6.98 21.04
CA ILE A 278 5.90 7.52 20.67
C ILE A 278 5.15 8.04 21.91
N SER A 279 5.23 7.35 23.06
CA SER A 279 4.54 7.76 24.29
C SER A 279 5.00 9.14 24.81
N LYS A 280 6.30 9.46 24.65
CA LYS A 280 6.86 10.78 24.93
C LYS A 280 6.35 11.85 23.96
N SER A 281 6.15 11.48 22.69
CA SER A 281 5.61 12.37 21.65
C SER A 281 4.10 12.63 21.82
N ILE A 282 3.30 11.62 22.19
CA ILE A 282 1.84 11.74 22.40
C ILE A 282 1.50 12.56 23.66
N LEU A 283 2.34 12.54 24.70
CA LEU A 283 2.15 13.40 25.87
C LEU A 283 2.24 14.91 25.53
N PHE A 284 2.95 15.27 24.46
CA PHE A 284 2.96 16.63 23.91
C PHE A 284 1.62 17.01 23.25
N TRP A 285 0.95 16.05 22.60
CA TRP A 285 -0.35 16.25 21.93
C TRP A 285 -1.56 16.36 22.88
N LYS A 286 -1.41 16.05 24.16
CA LYS A 286 -2.46 16.31 25.18
C LYS A 286 -2.38 17.72 25.77
N ARG A 287 -1.41 18.54 25.36
CA ARG A 287 -1.15 19.87 25.94
C ARG A 287 -1.25 21.03 24.94
N LEU A 288 -1.74 20.76 23.73
CA LEU A 288 -2.22 21.72 22.73
C LEU A 288 -3.73 21.53 22.57
#